data_AF-A0A834F9D3-F1
#
_entry.id   AF-A0A834F9D3-F1
#
_cell.length_a   1.000
_cell.length_b   1.000
_cell.length_c   1.000
_cell.angle_alpha   90.00
_cell.angle_beta   90.00
_cell.angle_gamma   90.00
#
_symmetry.space_group_name_H-M   'P 1'
#
loop_
_entity.id
_entity.type
_entity.pdbx_description
1 polymer ?
#
loop_
_entity_poly.entity_id
_entity_poly.type
_entity_poly.pdbx_seq_one_letter_code
_entity_poly.pdbx_strand_id
1 'polypeptide(L)'
;MSFVEKMSLSWLIVLAAIVAVRGFTDSDPGPGAAAATPLGGDRFKIEGRAIVPGVKAQDWVSTARVLVDGEDYVGFLRTDGGFSVNDVPSGSYVVEVVTPSYRFEPVRVDITSKGKMRARMVNYIKTSEVIRQPYPLQIRSSGPHSYFMKRETWGWTDFLMNPMVMMMVLPLLIIVLLPKVVNTNDPEMRKEMEQSMNMLNPNPELPDVSELMTKLFSGSKGSSKASSSKGTRPAVKRR
;
A
#
# COMPACT_ATOMS: atom_id res chain seq x y z
N MET A 1 11.21 -82.84 18.92
CA MET A 1 10.50 -82.06 17.87
C MET A 1 10.47 -80.54 18.14
N SER A 2 11.06 -80.03 19.24
CA SER A 2 10.89 -78.62 19.67
C SER A 2 12.07 -77.68 19.40
N PHE A 3 13.21 -78.20 18.92
CA PHE A 3 14.43 -77.38 18.72
C PHE A 3 14.52 -76.79 17.31
N VAL A 4 14.06 -77.52 16.29
CA VAL A 4 14.10 -77.08 14.88
C VAL A 4 13.07 -76.00 14.59
N GLU A 5 11.86 -76.09 15.17
CA GLU A 5 10.83 -75.05 15.05
C GLU A 5 11.25 -73.74 15.72
N LYS A 6 11.87 -73.79 16.90
CA LYS A 6 12.35 -72.59 17.60
C LYS A 6 13.44 -71.85 16.82
N MET A 7 14.32 -72.59 16.13
CA MET A 7 15.39 -72.03 15.32
C MET A 7 14.85 -71.34 14.04
N SER A 8 13.80 -71.91 13.44
CA SER A 8 13.09 -71.30 12.31
C SER A 8 12.34 -70.03 12.72
N LEU A 9 11.69 -70.04 13.89
CA LEU A 9 10.94 -68.89 14.41
C LEU A 9 11.86 -67.73 14.80
N SER A 10 13.01 -68.00 15.42
CA SER A 10 14.01 -66.97 15.70
C SER A 10 14.61 -66.37 14.43
N TRP A 11 14.82 -67.17 13.39
CA TRP A 11 15.35 -66.70 12.11
C TRP A 11 14.35 -65.79 11.38
N LEU A 12 13.06 -66.14 11.44
CA LEU A 12 11.97 -65.32 10.87
C LEU A 12 11.80 -63.98 11.61
N ILE A 13 11.95 -63.96 12.94
CA ILE A 13 11.89 -62.71 13.72
C ILE A 13 13.08 -61.80 13.39
N VAL A 14 14.29 -62.36 13.21
CA VAL A 14 15.48 -61.59 12.82
C VAL A 14 15.33 -61.00 11.41
N LEU A 15 14.79 -61.77 10.46
CA LEU A 15 14.49 -61.27 9.11
C LEU A 15 13.42 -60.17 9.13
N ALA A 16 12.36 -60.33 9.93
CA ALA A 16 11.32 -59.30 10.08
C ALA A 16 11.87 -58.01 10.72
N ALA A 17 12.79 -58.12 11.69
CA ALA A 17 13.44 -56.96 12.30
C ALA A 17 14.38 -56.24 11.29
N ILE A 18 15.11 -56.98 10.45
CA ILE A 18 15.95 -56.39 9.41
C ILE A 18 15.10 -55.68 8.33
N VAL A 19 13.94 -56.24 7.98
CA VAL A 19 13.00 -55.61 7.03
C VAL A 19 12.35 -54.36 7.65
N ALA A 20 12.00 -54.37 8.94
CA ALA A 20 11.47 -53.19 9.63
C ALA A 20 12.51 -52.06 9.75
N VAL A 21 13.79 -52.39 9.98
CA VAL A 21 14.88 -51.41 10.02
C VAL A 21 15.19 -50.84 8.63
N ARG A 22 14.99 -51.63 7.56
CA ARG A 22 15.12 -51.16 6.16
C ARG A 22 13.88 -50.41 5.66
N GLY A 23 12.71 -50.62 6.25
CA GLY A 23 11.45 -49.99 5.86
C GLY A 23 11.17 -48.64 6.52
N PHE A 24 11.95 -48.25 7.53
CA PHE A 24 11.76 -46.97 8.25
C PHE A 24 12.76 -45.87 7.86
N THR A 25 13.59 -46.10 6.84
CA THR A 25 14.57 -45.13 6.35
C THR A 25 14.35 -44.82 4.87
N ASP A 26 13.12 -44.46 4.49
CA ASP A 26 12.87 -43.74 3.24
C ASP A 26 12.23 -42.39 3.60
N SER A 27 13.09 -41.46 3.99
CA SER A 27 12.79 -40.04 3.88
C SER A 27 13.51 -39.55 2.63
N ASP A 28 12.82 -39.60 1.50
CA ASP A 28 13.22 -38.92 0.26
C ASP A 28 13.46 -37.43 0.56
N PRO A 29 14.69 -36.91 0.43
CA PRO A 29 14.87 -35.48 0.33
C PRO A 29 14.39 -35.07 -1.07
N GLY A 30 13.23 -34.43 -1.14
CA GLY A 30 12.74 -33.82 -2.38
C GLY A 30 13.81 -32.91 -3.02
N PRO A 31 13.78 -32.70 -4.35
CA PRO A 31 14.85 -32.04 -5.11
C PRO A 31 15.00 -30.52 -4.85
N GLY A 32 14.54 -30.02 -3.69
CA GLY A 32 14.72 -28.64 -3.23
C GLY A 32 15.67 -28.48 -2.04
N ALA A 33 16.14 -29.57 -1.42
CA ALA A 33 17.19 -29.48 -0.41
C ALA A 33 18.55 -29.43 -1.12
N ALA A 34 18.90 -28.25 -1.63
CA ALA A 34 20.28 -27.93 -1.92
C ALA A 34 21.10 -28.29 -0.68
N ALA A 35 21.93 -29.33 -0.83
CA ALA A 35 22.97 -29.63 0.13
C ALA A 35 23.66 -28.30 0.46
N ALA A 36 23.56 -27.89 1.72
CA ALA A 36 24.44 -26.87 2.26
C ALA A 36 25.84 -27.47 2.24
N THR A 37 26.50 -27.38 1.08
CA THR A 37 27.91 -27.67 0.95
C THR A 37 28.60 -26.78 1.99
N PRO A 38 29.39 -27.31 2.93
CA PRO A 38 30.29 -26.48 3.71
C PRO A 38 31.48 -26.15 2.80
N LEU A 39 31.23 -25.36 1.74
CA LEU A 39 32.29 -24.61 1.10
C LEU A 39 32.58 -23.48 2.07
N GLY A 40 33.66 -23.63 2.83
CA GLY A 40 34.09 -22.73 3.89
C GLY A 40 34.32 -21.30 3.39
N GLY A 41 33.23 -20.54 3.27
CA GLY A 41 33.24 -19.09 3.27
C GLY A 41 32.98 -18.59 4.68
N ASP A 42 33.64 -17.50 5.05
CA ASP A 42 33.37 -16.83 6.31
C ASP A 42 31.87 -16.49 6.41
N ARG A 43 31.23 -16.99 7.47
CA ARG A 43 29.84 -16.68 7.79
C ARG A 43 29.80 -15.50 8.75
N PHE A 44 28.92 -14.57 8.48
CA PHE A 44 28.77 -13.33 9.24
C PHE A 44 27.41 -13.26 9.93
N LYS A 45 27.31 -12.38 10.91
CA LYS A 45 26.11 -12.14 11.71
C LYS A 45 25.61 -10.73 11.49
N ILE A 46 24.38 -10.59 11.02
CA ILE A 46 23.72 -9.28 10.88
C ILE A 46 23.02 -8.95 12.20
N GLU A 47 23.38 -7.82 12.80
CA GLU A 47 22.77 -7.34 14.03
C GLU A 47 22.05 -6.01 13.84
N GLY A 48 20.96 -5.85 14.58
CA GLY A 48 20.17 -4.64 14.53
C GLY A 48 19.17 -4.53 15.67
N ARG A 49 18.43 -3.43 15.65
CA ARG A 49 17.33 -3.15 16.54
C ARG A 49 16.19 -2.54 15.76
N ALA A 50 15.01 -3.12 15.91
CA ALA A 50 13.78 -2.59 15.38
C ALA A 50 13.05 -1.81 16.49
N ILE A 51 12.61 -0.59 16.18
CA ILE A 51 12.02 0.31 17.16
C ILE A 51 10.72 0.90 16.62
N VAL A 52 9.64 0.67 17.35
CA VAL A 52 8.34 1.31 17.13
C VAL A 52 8.23 2.50 18.09
N PRO A 53 8.13 3.74 17.59
CA PRO A 53 7.95 4.90 18.46
C PRO A 53 6.69 4.77 19.32
N GLY A 54 6.82 4.98 20.64
CA GLY A 54 5.69 5.01 21.56
C GLY A 54 5.15 3.65 22.04
N VAL A 55 5.69 2.53 21.54
CA VAL A 55 5.24 1.18 21.91
C VAL A 55 6.42 0.37 22.43
N LYS A 56 6.21 -0.40 23.50
CA LYS A 56 7.25 -1.28 24.05
C LYS A 56 7.50 -2.45 23.10
N ALA A 57 8.75 -2.87 22.97
CA ALA A 57 9.14 -3.98 22.09
C ALA A 57 8.40 -5.30 22.41
N GLN A 58 8.19 -5.57 23.70
CA GLN A 58 7.57 -6.80 24.20
C GLN A 58 6.17 -7.06 23.63
N ASP A 59 5.42 -6.01 23.29
CA ASP A 59 4.02 -6.13 22.87
C ASP A 59 3.87 -6.66 21.44
N TRP A 60 4.88 -6.45 20.58
CA TRP A 60 4.79 -6.75 19.15
C TRP A 60 5.86 -7.71 18.64
N VAL A 61 6.98 -7.85 19.35
CA VAL A 61 8.10 -8.74 18.99
C VAL A 61 7.66 -10.20 18.76
N SER A 62 6.65 -10.68 19.47
CA SER A 62 6.13 -12.06 19.34
C SER A 62 5.54 -12.38 17.97
N THR A 63 5.04 -11.38 17.25
CA THR A 63 4.45 -11.51 15.91
C THR A 63 5.40 -11.10 14.80
N ALA A 64 6.59 -10.61 15.15
CA ALA A 64 7.55 -10.06 14.22
C ALA A 64 8.61 -11.11 13.82
N ARG A 65 9.05 -11.03 12.57
CA ARG A 65 10.14 -11.83 12.01
C ARG A 65 11.09 -10.91 11.23
N VAL A 66 12.36 -11.27 11.21
CA VAL A 66 13.35 -10.60 10.34
C VAL A 66 13.61 -11.52 9.18
N LEU A 67 13.37 -11.03 7.96
CA LEU A 67 13.66 -11.75 6.75
C LEU A 67 14.86 -11.10 6.07
N VAL A 68 15.74 -11.92 5.51
CA VAL A 68 16.86 -11.48 4.71
C VAL A 68 16.70 -12.11 3.33
N ASP A 69 16.68 -11.26 2.31
CA ASP A 69 16.52 -11.64 0.90
C ASP A 69 15.29 -12.51 0.61
N GLY A 70 14.13 -12.18 1.21
CA GLY A 70 12.87 -12.86 0.91
C GLY A 70 12.76 -14.28 1.47
N GLU A 71 13.25 -14.48 2.70
CA GLU A 71 13.22 -15.73 3.51
C GLU A 71 14.43 -16.67 3.37
N ASP A 72 15.44 -16.33 2.56
CA ASP A 72 16.69 -17.11 2.48
C ASP A 72 17.38 -17.25 3.84
N TYR A 73 17.37 -16.17 4.64
CA TYR A 73 17.75 -16.23 6.05
C TYR A 73 16.67 -15.61 6.91
N VAL A 74 16.31 -16.31 7.97
CA VAL A 74 15.27 -15.88 8.91
C VAL A 74 15.88 -15.64 10.28
N GLY A 75 15.59 -14.48 10.86
CA GLY A 75 15.94 -14.12 12.22
C GLY A 75 14.71 -13.80 13.06
N PHE A 76 14.91 -13.85 14.36
CA PHE A 76 13.89 -13.49 15.35
C PHE A 76 14.33 -12.28 16.16
N LEU A 77 13.35 -11.53 16.64
CA LEU A 77 13.58 -10.39 17.52
C LEU A 77 13.60 -10.87 18.98
N ARG A 78 14.46 -10.23 19.76
CA ARG A 78 14.56 -10.34 21.21
C ARG A 78 13.57 -9.38 21.87
N THR A 79 13.31 -9.57 23.16
CA THR A 79 12.34 -8.78 23.94
C THR A 79 12.68 -7.29 24.05
N ASP A 80 13.92 -6.90 23.78
CA ASP A 80 14.41 -5.51 23.71
C ASP A 80 14.24 -4.85 22.33
N GLY A 81 13.70 -5.59 21.36
CA GLY A 81 13.59 -5.21 19.94
C GLY A 81 14.88 -5.42 19.15
N GLY A 82 15.93 -5.96 19.77
CA GLY A 82 17.17 -6.35 19.08
C GLY A 82 16.95 -7.60 18.23
N PHE A 83 17.69 -7.75 17.15
CA PHE A 83 17.67 -8.97 16.34
C PHE A 83 19.06 -9.34 15.87
N SER A 84 19.22 -10.64 15.60
CA SER A 84 20.43 -11.17 15.00
C SER A 84 20.08 -12.27 14.00
N VAL A 85 20.62 -12.15 12.79
CA VAL A 85 20.56 -13.19 11.76
C VAL A 85 21.95 -13.77 11.61
N ASN A 86 22.08 -15.08 11.83
CA ASN A 86 23.35 -15.80 11.76
C ASN A 86 23.52 -16.46 10.38
N ASP A 87 24.72 -16.96 10.13
CA ASP A 87 25.04 -17.80 8.98
C ASP A 87 24.91 -17.15 7.60
N VAL A 88 25.02 -15.82 7.53
CA VAL A 88 24.93 -15.05 6.29
C VAL A 88 26.30 -14.91 5.63
N PRO A 89 26.50 -15.35 4.37
CA PRO A 89 27.77 -15.20 3.66
C PRO A 89 28.05 -13.74 3.29
N SER A 90 29.24 -13.45 2.76
CA SER A 90 29.54 -12.11 2.23
C SER A 90 28.70 -11.83 0.99
N GLY A 91 28.04 -10.67 0.95
CA GLY A 91 27.12 -10.31 -0.13
C GLY A 91 26.38 -9.01 0.18
N SER A 92 25.47 -8.62 -0.71
CA SER A 92 24.56 -7.51 -0.51
C SER A 92 23.15 -8.07 -0.32
N TYR A 93 22.59 -7.88 0.85
CA TYR A 93 21.28 -8.43 1.23
C TYR A 93 20.29 -7.32 1.54
N VAL A 94 19.01 -7.58 1.34
CA VAL A 94 17.92 -6.72 1.82
C VAL A 94 17.37 -7.35 3.09
N VAL A 95 17.42 -6.59 4.19
CA VAL A 95 16.90 -6.98 5.49
C VAL A 95 15.58 -6.26 5.71
N GLU A 96 14.55 -7.01 6.02
CA GLU A 96 13.20 -6.52 6.29
C GLU A 96 12.67 -7.08 7.61
N VAL A 97 11.92 -6.25 8.32
CA VAL A 97 11.25 -6.64 9.57
C VAL A 97 9.77 -6.72 9.26
N VAL A 98 9.24 -7.94 9.25
CA VAL A 98 7.86 -8.23 8.91
C VAL A 98 7.06 -8.41 10.19
N THR A 99 5.97 -7.66 10.32
CA THR A 99 4.99 -7.82 11.41
C THR A 99 3.61 -7.44 10.89
N PRO A 100 2.54 -8.07 11.37
CA PRO A 100 1.17 -7.72 10.99
C PRO A 100 0.76 -6.32 11.45
N SER A 101 1.29 -5.80 12.55
CA SER A 101 0.76 -4.55 13.15
C SER A 101 1.43 -3.28 12.64
N TYR A 102 2.75 -3.34 12.37
CA TYR A 102 3.60 -2.18 12.08
C TYR A 102 4.36 -2.32 10.78
N ARG A 103 4.49 -1.23 10.04
CA ARG A 103 5.28 -1.19 8.81
C ARG A 103 6.71 -0.74 9.13
N PHE A 104 7.69 -1.43 8.57
CA PHE A 104 9.10 -1.07 8.63
C PHE A 104 9.65 -0.82 7.23
N GLU A 105 10.64 0.05 7.13
CA GLU A 105 11.35 0.27 5.87
C GLU A 105 12.47 -0.76 5.69
N PRO A 106 12.58 -1.41 4.53
CA PRO A 106 13.64 -2.37 4.27
C PRO A 106 14.99 -1.66 4.17
N VAL A 107 16.04 -2.35 4.65
CA VAL A 107 17.40 -1.82 4.67
C VAL A 107 18.32 -2.76 3.92
N ARG A 108 19.14 -2.20 3.02
CA ARG A 108 20.18 -2.97 2.34
C ARG A 108 21.45 -3.01 3.18
N VAL A 109 21.99 -4.20 3.38
CA VAL A 109 23.24 -4.46 4.12
C VAL A 109 24.25 -5.08 3.17
N ASP A 110 25.38 -4.41 2.99
CA ASP A 110 26.53 -4.95 2.28
C ASP A 110 27.54 -5.51 3.28
N ILE A 111 27.91 -6.76 3.11
CA ILE A 111 28.90 -7.49 3.91
C ILE A 111 30.09 -7.77 3.00
N THR A 112 31.25 -7.22 3.32
CA THR A 112 32.49 -7.57 2.61
C THR A 112 33.01 -8.94 3.04
N SER A 113 33.85 -9.57 2.23
CA SER A 113 34.54 -10.82 2.60
C SER A 113 35.42 -10.69 3.86
N LYS A 114 35.76 -9.46 4.27
CA LYS A 114 36.49 -9.18 5.52
C LYS A 114 35.56 -8.97 6.73
N GLY A 115 34.25 -9.11 6.56
CA GLY A 115 33.24 -8.87 7.59
C GLY A 115 32.92 -7.41 7.88
N LYS A 116 33.39 -6.46 7.05
CA LYS A 116 33.01 -5.04 7.20
C LYS A 116 31.57 -4.87 6.69
N MET A 117 30.68 -4.43 7.57
CA MET A 117 29.28 -4.23 7.26
C MET A 117 28.96 -2.76 6.97
N ARG A 118 28.12 -2.53 5.97
CA ARG A 118 27.62 -1.20 5.60
C ARG A 118 26.12 -1.28 5.36
N ALA A 119 25.36 -0.47 6.08
CA ALA A 119 23.92 -0.35 5.88
C ALA A 119 23.58 0.86 5.00
N ARG A 120 22.56 0.72 4.17
CA ARG A 120 22.05 1.79 3.31
C ARG A 120 20.57 1.60 3.03
N MET A 121 19.87 2.71 2.80
CA MET A 121 18.45 2.67 2.43
C MET A 121 18.26 1.95 1.10
N VAL A 122 17.21 1.14 0.97
CA VAL A 122 16.95 0.42 -0.27
C VAL A 122 16.30 1.36 -1.30
N ASN A 123 16.95 1.48 -2.46
CA ASN A 123 16.37 2.11 -3.64
C ASN A 123 16.52 1.15 -4.83
N TYR A 124 15.40 0.72 -5.40
CA TYR A 124 15.37 -0.20 -6.53
C TYR A 124 15.58 0.50 -7.88
N ILE A 125 15.28 1.79 -7.98
CA ILE A 125 15.38 2.55 -9.22
C ILE A 125 16.82 3.06 -9.41
N LYS A 126 17.39 3.67 -8.37
CA LYS A 126 18.75 4.22 -8.40
C LYS A 126 19.66 3.41 -7.47
N THR A 127 20.22 2.33 -7.98
CA THR A 127 21.09 1.42 -7.21
C THR A 127 22.43 2.06 -6.80
N SER A 128 22.85 3.13 -7.48
CA SER A 128 24.06 3.90 -7.17
C SER A 128 23.86 4.96 -6.08
N GLU A 129 22.62 5.25 -5.71
CA GLU A 129 22.32 6.18 -4.62
C GLU A 129 22.66 5.52 -3.29
N VAL A 130 23.54 6.14 -2.52
CA VAL A 130 24.02 5.60 -1.24
C VAL A 130 23.64 6.54 -0.11
N ILE A 131 22.47 6.31 0.47
CA ILE A 131 22.07 6.92 1.73
C ILE A 131 22.57 6.00 2.85
N ARG A 132 23.67 6.40 3.50
CA ARG A 132 24.31 5.59 4.54
C ARG A 132 23.43 5.55 5.79
N GLN A 133 23.19 4.35 6.30
CA GLN A 133 22.57 4.15 7.60
C GLN A 133 23.62 3.71 8.63
N PRO A 134 23.42 4.06 9.92
CA PRO A 134 24.30 3.59 10.98
C PRO A 134 24.20 2.07 11.13
N TYR A 135 25.30 1.46 11.57
CA TYR A 135 25.38 0.05 11.93
C TYR A 135 25.85 -0.04 13.40
N PRO A 136 25.26 -0.88 14.28
CA PRO A 136 24.17 -1.84 14.05
C PRO A 136 22.87 -1.20 13.56
N LEU A 137 22.06 -1.97 12.83
CA LEU A 137 20.87 -1.45 12.16
C LEU A 137 19.89 -0.84 13.15
N GLN A 138 19.34 0.33 12.85
CA GLN A 138 18.24 0.94 13.61
C GLN A 138 17.05 1.13 12.69
N ILE A 139 16.19 0.11 12.63
CA ILE A 139 15.03 0.11 11.74
C ILE A 139 13.87 0.73 12.51
N ARG A 140 13.44 1.92 12.08
CA ARG A 140 12.29 2.63 12.67
C ARG A 140 11.03 2.24 11.92
N SER A 141 9.94 2.04 12.65
CA SER A 141 8.64 1.84 12.03
C SER A 141 8.14 3.16 11.43
N SER A 142 7.54 3.08 10.23
CA SER A 142 6.86 4.20 9.58
C SER A 142 5.43 4.41 10.07
N GLY A 143 4.88 3.47 10.85
CA GLY A 143 3.53 3.54 11.41
C GLY A 143 2.81 2.19 11.41
N PRO A 144 1.54 2.14 11.86
CA PRO A 144 0.71 0.95 11.79
C PRO A 144 0.32 0.62 10.34
N HIS A 145 0.08 -0.67 10.05
CA HIS A 145 -0.44 -1.08 8.75
C HIS A 145 -1.89 -0.63 8.55
N SER A 146 -2.17 0.04 7.43
CA SER A 146 -3.53 0.38 6.99
C SER A 146 -4.04 -0.66 5.99
N TYR A 147 -4.51 -1.80 6.48
CA TYR A 147 -5.09 -2.85 5.63
C TYR A 147 -6.46 -2.50 5.09
N PHE A 148 -7.22 -1.70 5.84
CA PHE A 148 -8.59 -1.35 5.51
C PHE A 148 -8.65 0.05 4.91
N MET A 149 -9.39 0.17 3.81
CA MET A 149 -9.81 1.47 3.31
C MET A 149 -11.02 1.93 4.12
N LYS A 150 -11.01 3.20 4.55
CA LYS A 150 -12.19 3.81 5.16
C LYS A 150 -13.28 3.92 4.10
N ARG A 151 -14.51 3.56 4.45
CA ARG A 151 -15.67 3.79 3.57
C ARG A 151 -15.90 5.28 3.45
N GLU A 152 -16.24 5.73 2.24
CA GLU A 152 -16.74 7.09 2.04
C GLU A 152 -18.03 7.24 2.85
N THR A 153 -17.96 8.08 3.88
CA THR A 153 -19.12 8.43 4.69
C THR A 153 -19.80 9.61 4.04
N TRP A 154 -21.13 9.63 3.99
CA TRP A 154 -21.85 10.83 3.62
C TRP A 154 -21.64 11.89 4.71
N GLY A 155 -20.68 12.80 4.47
CA GLY A 155 -20.46 13.94 5.35
C GLY A 155 -21.55 14.98 5.14
N TRP A 156 -22.09 15.53 6.23
CA TRP A 156 -22.94 16.74 6.14
C TRP A 156 -22.19 17.89 5.45
N THR A 157 -20.86 17.93 5.60
CA THR A 157 -19.97 18.85 4.88
C THR A 157 -19.91 18.56 3.39
N ASP A 158 -19.97 17.29 2.96
CA ASP A 158 -19.97 16.92 1.54
C ASP A 158 -21.31 17.27 0.88
N PHE A 159 -22.40 17.20 1.65
CA PHE A 159 -23.71 17.71 1.21
C PHE A 159 -23.73 19.23 1.09
N LEU A 160 -23.19 19.96 2.08
CA LEU A 160 -23.11 21.43 2.04
C LEU A 160 -22.11 21.92 0.99
N MET A 161 -20.95 21.28 0.82
CA MET A 161 -19.97 21.62 -0.22
C MET A 161 -20.38 21.13 -1.61
N ASN A 162 -21.55 20.51 -1.75
CA ASN A 162 -22.09 20.15 -3.05
C ASN A 162 -22.44 21.44 -3.82
N PRO A 163 -21.85 21.68 -5.01
CA PRO A 163 -22.08 22.91 -5.77
C PRO A 163 -23.56 23.15 -6.09
N MET A 164 -24.38 22.10 -6.20
CA MET A 164 -25.82 22.25 -6.42
C MET A 164 -26.53 22.78 -5.17
N VAL A 165 -26.17 22.32 -3.97
CA VAL A 165 -26.81 22.74 -2.72
C VAL A 165 -26.39 24.17 -2.36
N MET A 166 -25.11 24.52 -2.50
CA MET A 166 -24.63 25.89 -2.27
C MET A 166 -25.34 26.90 -3.17
N MET A 167 -25.47 26.60 -4.47
CA MET A 167 -26.09 27.51 -5.43
C MET A 167 -27.59 27.67 -5.21
N MET A 168 -28.26 26.76 -4.50
CA MET A 168 -29.67 26.92 -4.14
C MET A 168 -29.85 27.62 -2.79
N VAL A 169 -29.09 27.23 -1.77
CA VAL A 169 -29.27 27.73 -0.41
C VAL A 169 -28.71 29.15 -0.24
N LEU A 170 -27.55 29.44 -0.83
CA LEU A 170 -26.90 30.76 -0.71
C LEU A 170 -27.78 31.91 -1.24
N PRO A 171 -28.34 31.87 -2.47
CA PRO A 171 -29.21 32.95 -2.94
C PRO A 171 -30.52 33.06 -2.15
N LEU A 172 -31.11 31.96 -1.70
CA LEU A 172 -32.32 32.01 -0.85
C LEU A 172 -32.04 32.72 0.49
N LEU A 173 -30.89 32.45 1.10
CA LEU A 173 -30.47 33.09 2.34
C LEU A 173 -30.25 34.59 2.13
N ILE A 174 -29.62 34.99 1.02
CA ILE A 174 -29.46 36.39 0.61
C ILE A 174 -30.82 37.06 0.41
N ILE A 175 -31.77 36.44 -0.28
CA ILE A 175 -33.11 37.01 -0.50
C ILE A 175 -33.89 37.21 0.81
N VAL A 176 -33.67 36.37 1.82
CA VAL A 176 -34.32 36.49 3.14
C VAL A 176 -33.62 37.50 4.05
N LEU A 177 -32.28 37.59 3.97
CA LEU A 177 -31.50 38.52 4.79
C LEU A 177 -31.47 39.93 4.21
N LEU A 178 -31.38 40.09 2.89
CA LEU A 178 -31.33 41.41 2.25
C LEU A 178 -32.46 42.34 2.72
N PRO A 179 -33.74 41.95 2.78
CA PRO A 179 -34.82 42.80 3.29
C PRO A 179 -34.70 43.12 4.79
N LYS A 180 -33.96 42.30 5.54
CA LYS A 180 -33.75 42.46 6.99
C LYS A 180 -32.56 43.36 7.31
N VAL A 181 -31.50 43.35 6.48
CA VAL A 181 -30.32 44.22 6.67
C VAL A 181 -30.36 45.49 5.82
N VAL A 182 -31.02 45.44 4.67
CA VAL A 182 -31.34 46.59 3.84
C VAL A 182 -32.68 47.12 4.31
N ASN A 183 -32.65 48.20 5.08
CA ASN A 183 -33.85 48.87 5.58
C ASN A 183 -34.78 49.20 4.41
N THR A 184 -35.88 48.46 4.28
CA THR A 184 -36.82 48.61 3.16
C THR A 184 -37.55 49.97 3.17
N ASN A 185 -37.31 50.83 4.17
CA ASN A 185 -37.99 52.12 4.35
C ASN A 185 -37.19 53.35 3.89
N ASP A 186 -35.94 53.20 3.42
CA ASP A 186 -35.13 54.34 2.95
C ASP A 186 -35.25 54.58 1.43
N PRO A 187 -35.63 55.79 0.97
CA PRO A 187 -35.87 56.11 -0.45
C PRO A 187 -34.59 56.21 -1.30
N GLU A 188 -33.39 56.30 -0.71
CA GLU A 188 -32.11 56.32 -1.45
C GLU A 188 -31.65 54.92 -1.86
N MET A 189 -31.67 53.93 -0.97
CA MET A 189 -31.29 52.54 -1.32
C MET A 189 -32.23 51.89 -2.33
N ARG A 190 -33.51 52.29 -2.37
CA ARG A 190 -34.44 51.82 -3.41
C ARG A 190 -34.04 52.28 -4.80
N LYS A 191 -33.54 53.51 -4.96
CA LYS A 191 -33.04 54.02 -6.25
C LYS A 191 -31.77 53.28 -6.69
N GLU A 192 -30.86 52.95 -5.77
CA GLU A 192 -29.65 52.18 -6.06
C GLU A 192 -29.95 50.69 -6.35
N MET A 193 -30.96 50.13 -5.67
CA MET A 193 -31.44 48.77 -5.89
C MET A 193 -32.24 48.64 -7.20
N GLU A 194 -33.03 49.66 -7.57
CA GLU A 194 -33.69 49.77 -8.88
C GLU A 194 -32.65 49.94 -10.01
N GLN A 195 -31.59 50.72 -9.80
CA GLN A 195 -30.50 50.88 -10.77
C GLN A 195 -29.68 49.59 -10.96
N SER A 196 -29.35 48.88 -9.88
CA SER A 196 -28.63 47.60 -9.96
C SER A 196 -29.52 46.46 -10.46
N MET A 197 -30.81 46.43 -10.13
CA MET A 197 -31.77 45.47 -10.68
C MET A 197 -32.08 45.76 -12.15
N ASN A 198 -32.14 47.02 -12.58
CA ASN A 198 -32.25 47.41 -13.99
C ASN A 198 -30.95 47.13 -14.78
N MET A 199 -29.80 47.12 -14.11
CA MET A 199 -28.51 46.70 -14.68
C MET A 199 -28.34 45.17 -14.72
N LEU A 200 -29.00 44.44 -13.81
CA LEU A 200 -29.05 42.97 -13.74
C LEU A 200 -30.24 42.35 -14.50
N ASN A 201 -31.16 43.18 -15.01
CA ASN A 201 -32.29 42.79 -15.83
C ASN A 201 -32.09 43.34 -17.26
N PRO A 202 -31.35 42.65 -18.14
CA PRO A 202 -31.43 42.98 -19.56
C PRO A 202 -32.83 42.59 -20.04
N ASN A 203 -33.47 43.53 -20.73
CA ASN A 203 -34.77 43.46 -21.40
C ASN A 203 -35.21 42.07 -21.91
N PRO A 204 -36.54 41.82 -22.05
CA PRO A 204 -37.15 40.52 -22.34
C PRO A 204 -37.00 40.04 -23.80
N GLU A 205 -35.87 40.31 -24.45
CA GLU A 205 -35.57 39.81 -25.81
C GLU A 205 -34.11 39.31 -25.92
N LEU A 206 -33.96 37.98 -25.73
CA LEU A 206 -32.84 37.07 -26.07
C LEU A 206 -31.64 36.95 -25.09
N PRO A 207 -30.91 35.81 -25.06
CA PRO A 207 -31.29 34.40 -25.13
C PRO A 207 -30.90 33.63 -23.83
N ASP A 208 -31.34 32.37 -23.72
CA ASP A 208 -31.25 31.51 -22.54
C ASP A 208 -29.87 31.54 -21.83
N VAL A 209 -29.88 31.82 -20.52
CA VAL A 209 -28.68 31.88 -19.63
C VAL A 209 -27.85 30.58 -19.65
N SER A 210 -28.45 29.49 -20.14
CA SER A 210 -27.79 28.21 -20.42
C SER A 210 -26.70 28.32 -21.50
N GLU A 211 -26.83 29.17 -22.51
CA GLU A 211 -25.82 29.34 -23.57
C GLU A 211 -24.63 30.19 -23.13
N LEU A 212 -24.85 31.20 -22.27
CA LEU A 212 -23.78 32.01 -21.69
C LEU A 212 -22.94 31.21 -20.69
N MET A 213 -23.60 30.42 -19.84
CA MET A 213 -22.93 29.52 -18.90
C MET A 213 -22.20 28.39 -19.65
N THR A 214 -22.81 27.85 -20.72
CA THR A 214 -22.14 26.88 -21.59
C THR A 214 -20.99 27.51 -22.34
N LYS A 215 -21.01 28.78 -22.75
CA LYS A 215 -19.89 29.43 -23.45
C LYS A 215 -18.73 29.83 -22.51
N LEU A 216 -19.02 30.08 -21.24
CA LEU A 216 -17.99 30.30 -20.20
C LEU A 216 -17.40 28.98 -19.69
N PHE A 217 -18.20 27.91 -19.62
CA PHE A 217 -17.78 26.58 -19.18
C PHE A 217 -17.24 25.69 -20.31
N SER A 218 -17.63 25.94 -21.57
CA SER A 218 -17.08 25.30 -22.79
C SER A 218 -15.99 26.15 -23.47
N GLY A 219 -15.54 27.22 -22.82
CA GLY A 219 -14.41 28.06 -23.21
C GLY A 219 -13.04 27.38 -23.15
N SER A 220 -12.97 26.08 -23.42
CA SER A 220 -11.76 25.38 -23.85
C SER A 220 -12.15 24.31 -24.86
N LYS A 221 -12.00 24.66 -26.15
CA LYS A 221 -11.49 23.81 -27.25
C LYS A 221 -12.32 23.85 -28.54
N GLY A 222 -11.76 24.54 -29.52
CA GLY A 222 -11.63 23.99 -30.88
C GLY A 222 -12.70 24.39 -31.89
N SER A 223 -12.31 25.27 -32.81
CA SER A 223 -13.02 25.47 -34.07
C SER A 223 -12.92 24.22 -34.96
N SER A 224 -14.03 23.80 -35.59
CA SER A 224 -13.99 23.26 -36.96
C SER A 224 -15.39 23.14 -37.57
N LYS A 225 -15.67 24.09 -38.46
CA LYS A 225 -16.39 24.00 -39.74
C LYS A 225 -16.80 22.57 -40.18
N ALA A 226 -18.09 22.36 -40.48
CA ALA A 226 -18.60 21.94 -41.79
C ALA A 226 -20.10 21.63 -41.81
N SER A 227 -20.73 22.14 -42.85
CA SER A 227 -22.07 21.88 -43.41
C SER A 227 -22.39 20.41 -43.71
N SER A 228 -23.67 19.99 -43.60
CA SER A 228 -24.51 19.59 -44.75
C SER A 228 -25.70 18.66 -44.39
N SER A 229 -26.86 19.03 -44.94
CA SER A 229 -27.98 18.23 -45.49
C SER A 229 -28.36 16.84 -44.94
N LYS A 230 -29.57 16.80 -44.36
CA LYS A 230 -30.74 15.94 -44.69
C LYS A 230 -30.51 14.82 -45.74
N GLY A 231 -30.79 13.57 -45.35
CA GLY A 231 -30.89 12.43 -46.28
C GLY A 231 -31.13 11.06 -45.63
N THR A 232 -32.40 10.66 -45.54
CA THR A 232 -33.04 9.34 -45.71
C THR A 232 -32.19 8.04 -45.59
N ARG A 233 -32.66 7.09 -44.75
CA ARG A 233 -32.26 5.65 -44.73
C ARG A 233 -32.68 4.97 -46.05
N PRO A 234 -32.04 3.86 -46.51
CA PRO A 234 -32.42 2.53 -46.00
C PRO A 234 -31.26 1.51 -45.89
N ALA A 235 -31.64 0.33 -45.39
CA ALA A 235 -30.86 -0.86 -45.03
C ALA A 235 -30.13 -1.55 -46.19
N VAL A 236 -29.16 -2.45 -45.87
CA VAL A 236 -29.14 -3.89 -46.24
C VAL A 236 -27.77 -4.57 -46.04
N LYS A 237 -27.86 -5.81 -45.50
CA LYS A 237 -26.98 -7.02 -45.51
C LYS A 237 -25.54 -7.02 -44.98
N ARG A 238 -25.41 -7.79 -43.90
CA ARG A 238 -24.32 -8.72 -43.55
C ARG A 238 -23.83 -9.57 -44.74
N ARG A 239 -22.51 -9.71 -44.82
CA ARG A 239 -21.81 -10.97 -45.10
C ARG A 239 -20.64 -11.07 -44.15
#